data_AF-A0A966UIU9-F1
#
_entry.id   AF-A0A966UIU9-F1
#
_cell.length_a   1.000
_cell.length_b   1.000
_cell.length_c   1.000
_cell.angle_alpha   90.00
_cell.angle_beta   90.00
_cell.angle_gamma   90.00
#
_symmetry.space_group_name_H-M   'P 1'
#
loop_
_entity.id
_entity.type
_entity.pdbx_description
1 polymer ?
#
loop_
_entity_poly.entity_id
_entity_poly.type
_entity_poly.pdbx_seq_one_letter_code
_entity_poly.pdbx_strand_id
1 'polypeptide(L)'
;MVSENDFALKPYAGFLLVAPSLKVMYCPTTKVACSSIKMLLAKASGTYDQSRLDRLISPHMARSQTIHELGVSGLTKLIDM
;
A
#
# COMPACT_ATOMS: atom_id res chain seq x y z
N MET A 1 -10.22 22.60 20.38
CA MET A 1 -9.62 22.89 19.07
C MET A 1 -8.67 21.75 18.74
N VAL A 2 -9.04 20.91 17.79
CA VAL A 2 -8.10 19.94 17.20
C VAL A 2 -7.14 20.77 16.33
N SER A 3 -5.84 20.71 16.61
CA SER A 3 -4.82 21.38 15.79
C SER A 3 -4.96 20.91 14.34
N GLU A 4 -4.76 21.77 13.34
CA GLU A 4 -4.72 21.37 11.91
C GLU A 4 -3.68 20.24 11.66
N ASN A 5 -2.73 20.05 12.58
CA ASN A 5 -1.72 18.99 12.56
C ASN A 5 -2.13 17.69 13.29
N ASP A 6 -3.36 17.60 13.80
CA ASP A 6 -3.85 16.46 14.57
C ASP A 6 -5.08 15.85 13.88
N PHE A 7 -4.86 15.30 12.69
CA PHE A 7 -5.93 14.62 11.98
C PHE A 7 -6.24 13.27 12.65
N ALA A 8 -7.52 12.91 12.71
CA ALA A 8 -8.03 11.79 13.52
C ALA A 8 -7.41 10.41 13.21
N LEU A 9 -6.80 10.21 12.04
CA LEU A 9 -6.19 8.93 11.65
C LEU A 9 -4.66 8.91 11.80
N LYS A 10 -4.07 9.94 12.41
CA LYS A 10 -2.64 9.99 12.74
C LYS A 10 -2.13 8.75 13.48
N PRO A 11 -2.88 8.13 14.42
CA PRO A 11 -2.47 6.86 15.04
C PRO A 11 -2.31 5.69 14.06
N TYR A 12 -2.93 5.78 12.88
CA TYR A 12 -2.99 4.72 11.87
C TYR A 12 -2.13 5.01 10.63
N ALA A 13 -1.49 6.19 10.57
CA ALA A 13 -0.79 6.67 9.38
C ALA A 13 0.34 5.73 8.89
N GLY A 14 0.94 4.95 9.79
CA GLY A 14 2.02 4.01 9.46
C GLY A 14 1.58 2.77 8.67
N PHE A 15 0.28 2.45 8.62
CA PHE A 15 -0.23 1.28 7.89
C PHE A 15 -1.36 1.58 6.90
N LEU A 16 -1.94 2.79 6.95
CA LEU A 16 -2.85 3.27 5.91
C LEU A 16 -2.09 3.45 4.59
N LEU A 17 -2.63 2.88 3.52
CA LEU A 17 -2.08 2.99 2.16
C LEU A 17 -2.92 3.97 1.35
N VAL A 18 -2.27 4.78 0.53
CA VAL A 18 -2.91 5.82 -0.27
C VAL A 18 -2.56 5.64 -1.74
N ALA A 19 -3.57 5.78 -2.60
CA ALA A 19 -3.43 5.86 -4.05
C ALA A 19 -3.93 7.25 -4.48
N PRO A 20 -3.05 8.28 -4.53
CA PRO A 20 -3.46 9.66 -4.76
C PRO A 20 -4.18 9.87 -6.10
N SER A 21 -3.72 9.21 -7.17
CA SER A 21 -4.34 9.27 -8.49
C SER A 21 -5.80 8.78 -8.52
N LEU A 22 -6.14 7.87 -7.60
CA LEU A 22 -7.49 7.32 -7.44
C LEU A 22 -8.33 8.05 -6.39
N LYS A 23 -7.72 8.97 -5.61
CA LYS A 23 -8.32 9.58 -4.41
C LYS A 23 -8.83 8.55 -3.40
N VAL A 24 -8.11 7.43 -3.27
CA VAL A 24 -8.46 6.33 -2.36
C VAL A 24 -7.42 6.23 -1.25
N MET A 25 -7.90 6.14 -0.01
CA MET A 25 -7.15 5.68 1.15
C MET A 25 -7.70 4.33 1.57
N TYR A 26 -6.81 3.35 1.71
CA TYR A 26 -7.12 1.97 2.03
C TYR A 26 -6.48 1.58 3.36
N CYS A 27 -7.30 1.05 4.26
CA CYS A 27 -6.86 0.44 5.51
C CYS A 27 -6.71 -1.08 5.33
N PRO A 28 -5.47 -1.61 5.29
CA PRO A 28 -5.25 -3.04 5.15
C PRO A 28 -5.73 -3.78 6.40
N THR A 29 -6.62 -4.75 6.24
CA THR A 29 -7.03 -5.65 7.32
C THR A 29 -6.37 -7.02 7.14
N THR A 30 -6.14 -7.75 8.22
CA THR A 30 -5.40 -9.02 8.24
C THR A 30 -6.18 -10.23 7.69
N LYS A 31 -7.31 -10.02 6.99
CA LYS A 31 -8.14 -11.10 6.42
C LYS A 31 -8.03 -11.21 4.90
N VAL A 32 -8.58 -12.32 4.39
CA VAL A 32 -8.37 -13.02 3.10
C VAL A 32 -8.43 -12.17 1.81
N ALA A 33 -8.81 -10.90 1.85
CA ALA A 33 -8.92 -10.04 0.65
C ALA A 33 -7.83 -8.96 0.50
N CYS A 34 -6.93 -8.80 1.48
CA CYS A 34 -5.98 -7.69 1.52
C CYS A 34 -5.06 -7.63 0.29
N SER A 35 -4.48 -8.76 -0.11
CA SER A 35 -3.59 -8.85 -1.28
C SER A 35 -4.33 -8.50 -2.58
N SER A 36 -5.58 -8.96 -2.73
CA SER A 36 -6.42 -8.70 -3.90
C SER A 36 -6.77 -7.21 -4.04
N ILE A 37 -7.16 -6.56 -2.93
CA ILE A 37 -7.49 -5.13 -2.94
C ILE A 37 -6.25 -4.30 -3.21
N LYS A 38 -5.11 -4.59 -2.57
CA LYS A 38 -3.84 -3.89 -2.87
C LYS A 38 -3.46 -4.03 -4.33
N MET A 39 -3.62 -5.22 -4.91
CA MET A 39 -3.32 -5.45 -6.32
C MET A 39 -4.28 -4.69 -7.25
N LEU A 40 -5.57 -4.66 -6.93
CA LEU A 40 -6.56 -3.88 -7.66
C LEU A 40 -6.18 -2.40 -7.66
N LEU A 41 -5.90 -1.84 -6.48
CA LEU A 41 -5.53 -0.44 -6.32
C LEU A 41 -4.24 -0.12 -7.06
N ALA A 42 -3.18 -0.91 -6.88
CA ALA A 42 -1.88 -0.71 -7.53
C ALA A 42 -1.97 -0.75 -9.07
N LYS A 43 -2.80 -1.66 -9.61
CA LYS A 43 -3.05 -1.73 -11.06
C LYS A 43 -3.86 -0.54 -11.55
N ALA A 44 -4.92 -0.18 -10.83
CA ALA A 44 -5.77 0.96 -11.19
C ALA A 44 -5.00 2.30 -11.10
N SER A 45 -4.07 2.44 -10.16
CA SER A 45 -3.20 3.62 -10.03
C SER A 45 -2.05 3.63 -11.03
N GLY A 46 -1.80 2.53 -11.76
CA GLY A 46 -0.67 2.39 -12.68
C GLY A 46 0.69 2.23 -11.99
N THR A 47 0.71 1.91 -10.68
CA THR A 47 1.93 1.87 -9.85
C THR A 47 2.47 0.45 -9.65
N TYR A 48 1.77 -0.57 -10.13
CA TYR A 48 2.17 -1.96 -10.00
C TYR A 48 3.37 -2.30 -10.91
N ASP A 49 4.54 -2.57 -10.31
CA ASP A 49 5.79 -2.83 -11.03
C ASP A 49 6.36 -4.21 -10.66
N GLN A 50 6.16 -5.18 -11.55
CA GLN A 50 6.68 -6.54 -11.41
C GLN A 50 8.16 -6.68 -11.79
N SER A 51 8.77 -5.70 -12.46
CA SER A 51 10.20 -5.77 -12.80
C SER A 51 11.09 -5.72 -11.55
N ARG A 52 10.53 -5.22 -10.44
CA ARG A 52 11.18 -5.18 -9.12
C ARG A 52 11.19 -6.51 -8.39
N LEU A 53 10.46 -7.51 -8.87
CA LEU A 53 10.43 -8.85 -8.27
C LEU A 53 11.80 -9.51 -8.25
N ASP A 54 12.59 -9.32 -9.31
CA ASP A 54 13.93 -9.88 -9.44
C ASP A 54 14.94 -9.23 -8.48
N ARG A 55 14.58 -8.08 -7.88
CA ARG A 55 15.39 -7.35 -6.89
C ARG A 55 14.96 -7.61 -5.45
N LEU A 56 13.90 -8.39 -5.22
CA LEU A 56 13.46 -8.74 -3.88
C LEU A 56 14.42 -9.78 -3.26
N ILE A 57 14.94 -9.46 -2.08
CA ILE A 57 15.86 -10.32 -1.31
C ILE A 57 15.15 -11.55 -0.70
N SER A 58 13.86 -11.75 -0.99
CA SER A 58 13.06 -12.85 -0.45
C SER A 58 12.70 -13.88 -1.54
N PRO A 59 13.64 -14.77 -1.93
CA PRO A 59 13.42 -15.78 -2.96
C PRO A 59 12.31 -16.79 -2.60
N HIS A 60 11.93 -16.87 -1.33
CA HIS A 60 10.88 -17.78 -0.84
C HIS A 60 9.47 -17.20 -0.92
N MET A 61 9.30 -15.92 -1.27
CA MET A 61 7.98 -15.32 -1.34
C MET A 61 7.33 -15.61 -2.70
N ALA A 62 6.15 -16.23 -2.68
CA ALA A 62 5.38 -16.42 -3.91
C ALA A 62 5.10 -15.07 -4.58
N ARG A 63 5.13 -15.01 -5.93
CA ARG A 63 4.90 -13.76 -6.68
C ARG A 63 3.62 -13.04 -6.28
N SER A 64 2.56 -13.76 -5.92
CA SER A 64 1.30 -13.18 -5.43
C SER A 64 1.41 -12.47 -4.08
N GLN A 65 2.36 -12.87 -3.22
CA GLN A 65 2.61 -12.29 -1.89
C GLN A 65 3.49 -11.04 -1.95
N THR A 66 4.20 -10.81 -3.06
CA THR A 66 5.07 -9.64 -3.22
C THR A 66 4.31 -8.32 -3.30
N ILE A 67 2.99 -8.33 -3.48
CA ILE A 67 2.16 -7.11 -3.42
C ILE A 67 2.20 -6.41 -2.04
N HIS A 68 2.68 -7.11 -1.01
CA HIS A 68 2.88 -6.53 0.31
C HIS A 68 4.10 -5.60 0.37
N GLU A 69 5.02 -5.72 -0.60
CA GLU A 69 6.15 -4.84 -0.76
C GLU A 69 5.71 -3.52 -1.39
N LEU A 70 5.94 -2.41 -0.69
CA LEU A 70 5.61 -1.08 -1.21
C LEU A 70 6.34 -0.78 -2.51
N GLY A 71 7.56 -1.30 -2.66
CA GLY A 71 8.32 -1.20 -3.90
C GLY A 71 7.64 -1.84 -5.11
N VAL A 72 6.80 -2.86 -4.91
CA VAL A 72 6.07 -3.58 -5.97
C VAL A 72 4.66 -3.01 -6.17
N SER A 73 3.95 -2.70 -5.10
CA SER A 73 2.61 -2.11 -5.19
C SER A 73 2.63 -0.64 -5.63
N GLY A 74 3.68 0.10 -5.25
CA GLY A 74 3.81 1.53 -5.46
C GLY A 74 2.74 2.37 -4.74
N LEU A 75 2.06 1.79 -3.75
CA LEU A 75 1.16 2.50 -2.85
C LEU A 75 1.97 3.23 -1.78
N THR A 76 1.56 4.44 -1.40
CA THR A 76 2.26 5.27 -0.42
C THR A 76 1.63 5.11 0.96
N LYS A 77 2.41 5.04 2.04
CA LYS A 77 1.81 5.10 3.38
C LYS A 77 1.38 6.53 3.67
N LEU A 78 0.31 6.70 4.43
CA LEU A 78 -0.17 8.03 4.80
C LEU A 78 0.85 8.85 5.59
N ILE A 79 1.75 8.21 6.34
CA ILE A 79 2.86 8.88 7.04
C ILE A 79 3.97 9.39 6.10
N ASP A 80 4.07 8.83 4.90
CA ASP A 80 5.10 9.17 3.91
C ASP A 80 4.57 10.19 2.87
N MET A 81 3.35 10.70 3.07
CA MET A 81 2.74 11.79 2.28
C MET A 81 3.04 13.14 2.91
#